data_AF-A0A0L0SLA7-F1
#
_entry.id   AF-A0A0L0SLA7-F1
#
_cell.length_a   1.000
_cell.length_b   1.000
_cell.length_c   1.000
_cell.angle_alpha   90.00
_cell.angle_beta   90.00
_cell.angle_gamma   90.00
#
_symmetry.space_group_name_H-M   'P 1'
#
loop_
_entity.id
_entity.type
_entity.pdbx_description
1 polymer ?
#
loop_
_entity_poly.entity_id
_entity_poly.type
_entity_poly.pdbx_seq_one_letter_code
_entity_poly.pdbx_strand_id
1 'polypeptide(L)'
;MSSTDTAAAQDRAETPTVAKKLDELYALLDGIQVGMMVTRGSDGHLGARAMKLQKRLHGVDLCFVTNATSHKLDDLANDPHVCLAFYRDATGEWVSVSGTAATAQAYHDLVEQVWTNDLQAWFPHPDNDPDALVDPHRDPRVAIVVVEAKSAHYSKVDSLLSPHVLYDLTSAALTNRAVPTTDVHTRALTPGAIHAARVLDSTSASLSELALRRAAAQAQAAAGIGIAGGIGVHEAASQTTHAVRAAGIGAVGKQAEQETMARAGVHAGEE
;
A
#
# COMPACT_ATOMS: atom_id res chain seq x y z
N MET A 1 31.74 -21.97 -30.45
CA MET A 1 31.33 -20.55 -30.44
C MET A 1 29.92 -20.48 -29.89
N SER A 2 29.74 -19.62 -28.90
CA SER A 2 28.63 -19.46 -27.95
C SER A 2 27.24 -19.46 -28.58
N SER A 3 26.30 -20.21 -28.00
CA SER A 3 24.85 -20.11 -28.25
C SER A 3 24.05 -19.79 -26.98
N THR A 4 24.72 -19.40 -25.90
CA THR A 4 24.07 -19.00 -24.63
C THR A 4 23.74 -17.52 -24.53
N ASP A 5 24.02 -16.72 -25.56
CA ASP A 5 23.97 -15.25 -25.46
C ASP A 5 22.75 -14.60 -26.15
N THR A 6 21.78 -15.39 -26.63
CA THR A 6 20.60 -14.83 -27.32
C THR A 6 19.41 -14.59 -26.38
N ALA A 7 19.39 -15.18 -25.18
CA ALA A 7 18.34 -14.90 -24.19
C ALA A 7 18.53 -13.54 -23.47
N ALA A 8 19.73 -12.95 -23.55
CA ALA A 8 20.05 -11.69 -22.90
C ALA A 8 19.82 -10.44 -23.80
N ALA A 9 19.48 -10.62 -25.07
CA ALA A 9 19.59 -9.56 -26.08
C ALA A 9 18.28 -8.86 -26.48
N GLN A 10 17.12 -9.17 -25.86
CA GLN A 10 15.83 -8.58 -26.26
C GLN A 10 15.05 -7.85 -25.15
N ASP A 11 15.60 -7.75 -23.94
CA ASP A 11 14.89 -7.16 -22.79
C ASP A 11 15.29 -5.70 -22.51
N ARG A 12 15.45 -4.89 -23.57
CA ARG A 12 15.53 -3.42 -23.43
C ARG A 12 14.12 -2.81 -23.42
N ALA A 13 13.19 -3.46 -22.72
CA ALA A 13 12.00 -2.78 -22.21
C ALA A 13 12.49 -1.73 -21.21
N GLU A 14 12.12 -0.48 -21.44
CA GLU A 14 12.45 0.65 -20.58
C GLU A 14 12.16 0.28 -19.12
N THR A 15 13.22 0.13 -18.31
CA THR A 15 13.05 -0.31 -16.92
C THR A 15 12.20 0.72 -16.22
N PRO A 16 10.99 0.37 -15.72
CA PRO A 16 10.09 1.37 -15.17
C PRO A 16 10.75 2.02 -13.95
N THR A 17 10.47 3.30 -13.77
CA THR A 17 10.93 4.07 -12.62
C THR A 17 10.45 3.42 -11.32
N VAL A 18 11.14 3.71 -10.21
CA VAL A 18 10.76 3.21 -8.89
C VAL A 18 9.33 3.62 -8.52
N ALA A 19 8.95 4.87 -8.83
CA ALA A 19 7.60 5.38 -8.61
C ALA A 19 6.55 4.53 -9.35
N LYS A 20 6.75 4.28 -10.65
CA LYS A 20 5.85 3.45 -11.44
C LYS A 20 5.74 2.02 -10.88
N LYS A 21 6.86 1.45 -10.41
CA LYS A 21 6.85 0.12 -9.79
C LYS A 21 6.04 0.07 -8.49
N LEU A 22 6.10 1.13 -7.69
CA LEU A 22 5.31 1.24 -6.46
C LEU A 22 3.82 1.41 -6.77
N ASP A 23 3.48 2.24 -7.74
CA ASP A 23 2.08 2.44 -8.16
C ASP A 23 1.46 1.13 -8.66
N GLU A 24 2.20 0.35 -9.44
CA GLU A 24 1.78 -0.98 -9.90
C GLU A 24 1.60 -1.95 -8.73
N LEU A 25 2.55 -1.99 -7.79
CA LEU A 25 2.47 -2.84 -6.60
C LEU A 25 1.20 -2.53 -5.80
N TYR A 26 0.95 -1.26 -5.49
CA TYR A 26 -0.23 -0.87 -4.69
C TYR A 26 -1.54 -1.14 -5.45
N ALA A 27 -1.59 -0.88 -6.76
CA ALA A 27 -2.75 -1.21 -7.57
C ALA A 27 -3.07 -2.72 -7.56
N LEU A 28 -2.05 -3.58 -7.58
CA LEU A 28 -2.23 -5.03 -7.46
C LEU A 28 -2.78 -5.41 -6.08
N LEU A 29 -2.17 -4.89 -5.01
CA LEU A 29 -2.57 -5.16 -3.63
C LEU A 29 -4.02 -4.74 -3.35
N ASP A 30 -4.41 -3.55 -3.79
CA ASP A 30 -5.77 -3.00 -3.64
C ASP A 30 -6.81 -3.89 -4.33
N GLY A 31 -6.44 -4.53 -5.45
CA GLY A 31 -7.34 -5.39 -6.20
C GLY A 31 -7.41 -6.83 -5.72
N ILE A 32 -6.42 -7.37 -4.99
CA ILE A 32 -6.42 -8.79 -4.53
C ILE A 32 -7.08 -8.92 -3.14
N GLN A 33 -6.96 -7.91 -2.28
CA GLN A 33 -7.60 -7.77 -0.95
C GLN A 33 -7.32 -8.87 0.09
N VAL A 34 -7.17 -10.13 -0.28
CA VAL A 34 -6.86 -11.26 0.61
C VAL A 34 -5.51 -11.84 0.22
N GLY A 35 -4.60 -11.91 1.18
CA GLY A 35 -3.28 -12.50 1.01
C GLY A 35 -3.04 -13.61 2.02
N MET A 36 -2.10 -14.49 1.71
CA MET A 36 -1.57 -15.48 2.64
C MET A 36 -0.43 -14.86 3.43
N MET A 37 -0.61 -14.69 4.74
CA MET A 37 0.43 -14.29 5.67
C MET A 37 1.15 -15.52 6.17
N VAL A 38 2.44 -15.60 5.89
CA VAL A 38 3.34 -16.65 6.31
C VAL A 38 4.16 -16.15 7.49
N THR A 39 4.05 -16.85 8.62
CA THR A 39 4.81 -16.62 9.85
C THR A 39 5.59 -17.88 10.21
N ARG A 40 6.62 -17.74 11.07
CA ARG A 40 7.35 -18.88 11.62
C ARG A 40 6.91 -19.15 13.06
N GLY A 41 6.41 -20.36 13.31
CA GLY A 41 6.06 -20.80 14.66
C GLY A 41 7.28 -21.03 15.54
N SER A 42 7.07 -21.15 16.85
CA SER A 42 8.13 -21.47 17.81
C SER A 42 8.79 -22.85 17.58
N ASP A 43 8.09 -23.73 16.88
CA ASP A 43 8.59 -25.04 16.42
C ASP A 43 9.47 -24.94 15.16
N GLY A 44 9.61 -23.74 14.57
CA GLY A 44 10.37 -23.47 13.36
C GLY A 44 9.60 -23.74 12.06
N HIS A 45 8.38 -24.27 12.12
CA HIS A 45 7.56 -24.51 10.94
C HIS A 45 6.94 -23.21 10.42
N LEU A 46 6.69 -23.14 9.11
CA LEU A 46 6.03 -22.01 8.47
C LEU A 46 4.53 -22.26 8.37
N GLY A 47 3.74 -21.35 8.92
CA GLY A 47 2.28 -21.38 8.85
C GLY A 47 1.76 -20.26 7.95
N ALA A 48 0.96 -20.61 6.95
CA ALA A 48 0.31 -19.64 6.06
C ALA A 48 -1.18 -19.49 6.43
N ARG A 49 -1.66 -18.25 6.57
CA ARG A 49 -3.05 -17.95 6.95
C ARG A 49 -3.63 -16.86 6.05
N ALA A 50 -4.85 -17.07 5.57
CA ALA A 50 -5.55 -16.07 4.79
C ALA A 50 -5.87 -14.85 5.68
N MET A 51 -5.49 -13.66 5.20
CA MET A 51 -5.62 -12.39 5.90
C MET A 51 -6.13 -11.33 4.92
N LYS A 52 -7.16 -10.58 5.33
CA LYS A 52 -7.68 -9.46 4.55
C LYS A 52 -6.83 -8.21 4.77
N LEU A 53 -6.21 -7.74 3.70
CA LEU A 53 -5.50 -6.47 3.64
C LEU A 53 -6.51 -5.33 3.81
N GLN A 54 -6.21 -4.43 4.74
CA GLN A 54 -7.02 -3.23 4.98
C GLN A 54 -6.62 -2.12 4.02
N LYS A 55 -7.45 -1.08 3.95
CA LYS A 55 -7.13 0.11 3.17
C LYS A 55 -5.78 0.68 3.58
N ARG A 56 -5.11 1.31 2.62
CA ARG A 56 -3.82 1.94 2.84
C ARG A 56 -3.91 3.03 3.90
N LEU A 57 -2.95 3.01 4.81
CA LEU A 57 -2.75 4.03 5.83
C LEU A 57 -1.45 4.77 5.54
N HIS A 58 -1.41 6.06 5.85
CA HIS A 58 -0.19 6.85 5.62
C HIS A 58 0.95 6.39 6.52
N GLY A 59 2.13 6.23 5.95
CA GLY A 59 3.34 5.79 6.67
C GLY A 59 3.36 4.31 7.08
N VAL A 60 2.34 3.54 6.67
CA VAL A 60 2.22 2.10 6.92
C VAL A 60 2.08 1.39 5.57
N ASP A 61 2.91 0.39 5.31
CA ASP A 61 2.88 -0.26 4.00
C ASP A 61 1.67 -1.18 3.85
N LEU A 62 1.44 -2.07 4.83
CA LEU A 62 0.33 -3.03 4.82
C LEU A 62 -0.23 -3.17 6.23
N CYS A 63 -1.56 -3.20 6.34
CA CYS A 63 -2.27 -3.26 7.61
C CYS A 63 -3.31 -4.39 7.59
N PHE A 64 -3.41 -5.11 8.70
CA PHE A 64 -4.36 -6.21 8.88
C PHE A 64 -5.04 -6.08 10.24
N VAL A 65 -6.32 -6.41 10.31
CA VAL A 65 -7.06 -6.56 11.58
C VAL A 65 -7.18 -8.05 11.89
N THR A 66 -6.99 -8.41 13.16
CA THR A 66 -7.09 -9.78 13.61
C THR A 66 -7.58 -9.87 15.05
N ASN A 67 -7.90 -11.08 15.49
CA ASN A 67 -8.25 -11.33 16.88
C ASN A 67 -6.98 -11.46 17.73
N ALA A 68 -6.94 -10.77 18.87
CA ALA A 68 -5.86 -10.76 19.85
C ALA A 68 -5.51 -12.15 20.41
N THR A 69 -6.42 -13.12 20.36
CA THR A 69 -6.18 -14.50 20.83
C THR A 69 -5.68 -15.45 19.75
N SER A 70 -5.29 -14.94 18.59
CA SER A 70 -4.88 -15.81 17.48
C SER A 70 -3.40 -16.19 17.56
N HIS A 71 -3.12 -17.48 17.40
CA HIS A 71 -1.76 -18.07 17.37
C HIS A 71 -0.75 -17.34 16.46
N LYS A 72 -1.21 -16.65 15.42
CA LYS A 72 -0.31 -15.86 14.56
C LYS A 72 0.39 -14.73 15.35
N LEU A 73 -0.23 -14.20 16.39
CA LEU A 73 0.37 -13.15 17.22
C LEU A 73 1.49 -13.71 18.10
N ASP A 74 1.35 -14.96 18.55
CA ASP A 74 2.41 -15.68 19.26
C ASP A 74 3.60 -15.94 18.32
N ASP A 75 3.33 -16.39 17.08
CA ASP A 75 4.35 -16.56 16.04
C ASP A 75 5.11 -15.24 15.81
N LEU A 76 4.39 -14.12 15.67
CA LEU A 76 4.97 -12.79 15.42
C LEU A 76 5.74 -12.22 16.61
N ALA A 77 5.33 -12.54 17.84
CA ALA A 77 6.06 -12.15 19.04
C ALA A 77 7.42 -12.89 19.14
N ASN A 78 7.48 -14.12 18.63
CA ASN A 78 8.70 -14.93 18.59
C ASN A 78 9.62 -14.55 17.41
N ASP A 79 9.06 -14.42 16.20
CA ASP A 79 9.78 -14.04 14.98
C ASP A 79 8.94 -13.02 14.19
N PRO A 80 9.33 -11.73 14.14
CA PRO A 80 8.55 -10.71 13.44
C PRO A 80 8.64 -10.82 11.92
N HIS A 81 9.49 -11.69 11.37
CA HIS A 81 9.64 -11.80 9.92
C HIS A 81 8.41 -12.46 9.28
N VAL A 82 7.90 -11.81 8.24
CA VAL A 82 6.72 -12.27 7.50
C VAL A 82 6.94 -12.27 6.01
N CYS A 83 6.25 -13.19 5.34
CA CYS A 83 6.05 -13.17 3.89
C CYS A 83 4.55 -13.09 3.59
N LEU A 84 4.15 -12.14 2.76
CA LEU A 84 2.77 -11.98 2.31
C LEU A 84 2.68 -12.34 0.83
N ALA A 85 1.88 -13.34 0.51
CA ALA A 85 1.65 -13.79 -0.85
C ALA A 85 0.21 -13.50 -1.29
N PHE A 86 0.07 -12.82 -2.43
CA PHE A 86 -1.21 -12.50 -3.06
C PHE A 86 -1.23 -13.11 -4.45
N TYR A 87 -2.41 -13.60 -4.85
CA TYR A 87 -2.61 -14.20 -6.18
C TYR A 87 -3.97 -13.80 -6.73
N ARG A 88 -4.01 -13.30 -7.96
CA ARG A 88 -5.24 -13.06 -8.71
C ARG A 88 -5.43 -14.20 -9.70
N ASP A 89 -6.43 -15.04 -9.47
CA ASP A 89 -6.74 -16.18 -10.34
C ASP A 89 -7.12 -15.74 -11.77
N ALA A 90 -7.89 -14.67 -11.91
CA ALA A 90 -8.41 -14.20 -13.19
C ALA A 90 -7.34 -13.71 -14.16
N THR A 91 -6.22 -13.18 -13.65
CA THR A 91 -5.13 -12.62 -14.47
C THR A 91 -3.81 -13.36 -14.33
N GLY A 92 -3.69 -14.26 -13.35
CA GLY A 92 -2.41 -14.90 -12.99
C GLY A 92 -1.39 -13.95 -12.36
N GLU A 93 -1.79 -12.73 -12.03
CA GLU A 93 -0.93 -11.76 -11.34
C GLU A 93 -0.69 -12.18 -9.90
N TRP A 94 0.51 -11.89 -9.40
CA TRP A 94 0.87 -12.23 -8.03
C TRP A 94 1.78 -11.19 -7.42
N VAL A 95 1.74 -11.12 -6.10
CA VAL A 95 2.60 -10.26 -5.29
C VAL A 95 3.18 -11.09 -4.14
N SER A 96 4.47 -10.93 -3.89
CA SER A 96 5.19 -11.50 -2.74
C SER A 96 5.92 -10.37 -2.04
N VAL A 97 5.54 -10.09 -0.79
CA VAL A 97 6.15 -9.04 0.03
C VAL A 97 6.83 -9.69 1.22
N SER A 98 8.14 -9.44 1.37
CA SER A 98 8.90 -9.83 2.56
C SER A 98 9.06 -8.62 3.46
N GLY A 99 8.84 -8.80 4.76
CA GLY A 99 8.86 -7.69 5.70
C GLY A 99 8.97 -8.13 7.15
N THR A 100 8.80 -7.16 8.04
CA THR A 100 8.68 -7.38 9.47
C THR A 100 7.33 -6.87 9.94
N ALA A 101 6.61 -7.68 10.70
CA ALA A 101 5.34 -7.30 11.29
C ALA A 101 5.55 -6.81 12.73
N ALA A 102 4.83 -5.75 13.07
CA ALA A 102 4.65 -5.29 14.43
C ALA A 102 3.19 -5.49 14.82
N THR A 103 2.99 -6.14 15.95
CA THR A 103 1.70 -6.27 16.64
C THR A 103 1.75 -5.30 17.82
N ALA A 104 0.68 -4.55 18.11
CA ALA A 104 0.44 -3.98 19.45
C ALA A 104 -0.68 -2.92 19.47
N GLN A 105 -1.18 -2.73 20.70
CA GLN A 105 -1.78 -1.51 21.26
C GLN A 105 -1.16 -0.18 20.79
N ALA A 106 0.10 -0.15 20.36
CA ALA A 106 0.76 1.03 19.80
C ALA A 106 0.06 1.57 18.53
N TYR A 107 -0.68 0.72 17.82
CA TYR A 107 -1.44 1.08 16.62
C TYR A 107 -2.94 1.03 16.85
N HIS A 108 -3.39 0.92 18.10
CA HIS A 108 -4.80 0.88 18.43
C HIS A 108 -5.55 2.12 17.92
N ASP A 109 -4.89 3.28 17.90
CA ASP A 109 -5.43 4.51 17.32
C ASP A 109 -5.71 4.42 15.81
N LEU A 110 -5.11 3.43 15.11
CA LEU A 110 -5.38 3.17 13.69
C LEU A 110 -6.69 2.39 13.48
N VAL A 111 -7.29 1.85 14.53
CA VAL A 111 -8.52 1.04 14.45
C VAL A 111 -9.65 1.81 13.77
N GLU A 112 -9.92 3.07 14.14
CA GLU A 112 -10.97 3.87 13.47
C GLU A 112 -10.72 4.03 11.98
N GLN A 113 -9.46 4.16 11.61
CA GLN A 113 -9.10 4.38 10.23
C GLN A 113 -9.40 3.11 9.44
N VAL A 114 -9.07 1.93 9.95
CA VAL A 114 -9.28 0.67 9.20
C VAL A 114 -10.62 -0.01 9.45
N TRP A 115 -11.40 0.44 10.43
CA TRP A 115 -12.66 -0.21 10.77
C TRP A 115 -13.70 -0.07 9.67
N THR A 116 -14.34 -1.18 9.33
CA THR A 116 -15.34 -1.28 8.26
C THR A 116 -16.49 -2.19 8.70
N ASN A 117 -17.65 -2.05 8.06
CA ASN A 117 -18.84 -2.83 8.41
C ASN A 117 -18.64 -4.35 8.24
N ASP A 118 -17.80 -4.78 7.30
CA ASP A 118 -17.46 -6.19 7.13
C ASP A 118 -16.56 -6.73 8.25
N LEU A 119 -15.72 -5.90 8.87
CA LEU A 119 -14.96 -6.27 10.06
C LEU A 119 -15.87 -6.51 11.26
N GLN A 120 -16.94 -5.71 11.40
CA GLN A 120 -17.90 -5.86 12.50
C GLN A 120 -18.53 -7.25 12.55
N ALA A 121 -18.77 -7.88 11.39
CA ALA A 121 -19.31 -9.24 11.33
C ALA A 121 -18.39 -10.29 11.99
N TRP A 122 -17.09 -10.03 12.10
CA TRP A 122 -16.10 -10.91 12.75
C TRP A 122 -15.94 -10.64 14.25
N PHE A 123 -16.47 -9.52 14.75
CA PHE A 123 -16.42 -9.11 16.14
C PHE A 123 -17.85 -8.81 16.63
N PRO A 124 -18.71 -9.83 16.83
CA PRO A 124 -20.05 -9.62 17.33
C PRO A 124 -20.03 -9.08 18.77
N HIS A 125 -21.07 -8.32 19.12
CA HIS A 125 -21.25 -7.81 20.47
C HIS A 125 -21.30 -8.97 21.49
N PRO A 126 -20.66 -8.86 22.67
CA PRO A 126 -20.60 -9.95 23.66
C PRO A 126 -21.98 -10.51 24.04
N ASP A 127 -23.00 -9.64 24.08
CA ASP A 127 -24.37 -10.01 24.44
C ASP A 127 -25.20 -10.57 23.27
N ASN A 128 -24.60 -10.73 22.08
CA ASN A 128 -25.26 -11.14 20.84
C ASN A 128 -26.47 -10.28 20.45
N ASP A 129 -26.49 -9.03 20.91
CA ASP A 129 -27.52 -8.06 20.53
C ASP A 129 -27.29 -7.65 19.05
N PRO A 130 -28.25 -7.94 18.14
CA PRO A 130 -28.13 -7.61 16.73
C PRO A 130 -28.11 -6.11 16.44
N ASP A 131 -28.61 -5.28 17.36
CA ASP A 131 -28.67 -3.82 17.22
C ASP A 131 -27.48 -3.11 17.91
N ALA A 132 -26.70 -3.83 18.72
CA ALA A 132 -25.55 -3.25 19.42
C ALA A 132 -24.30 -3.22 18.53
N LEU A 133 -23.76 -2.02 18.32
CA LEU A 133 -22.48 -1.83 17.65
C LEU A 133 -21.33 -2.05 18.65
N VAL A 134 -20.32 -2.82 18.23
CA VAL A 134 -19.07 -2.94 19.00
C VAL A 134 -18.26 -1.66 18.83
N ASP A 135 -17.83 -1.07 19.95
CA ASP A 135 -16.81 -0.03 19.94
C ASP A 135 -15.44 -0.71 19.75
N PRO A 136 -14.84 -0.60 18.55
CA PRO A 136 -13.62 -1.33 18.24
C PRO A 136 -12.41 -0.82 19.03
N HIS A 137 -12.51 0.38 19.64
CA HIS A 137 -11.47 0.90 20.52
C HIS A 137 -11.46 0.31 21.91
N ARG A 138 -12.55 -0.30 22.32
CA ARG A 138 -12.71 -0.82 23.68
C ARG A 138 -12.76 -2.32 23.70
N ASP A 139 -12.76 -2.95 22.53
CA ASP A 139 -12.77 -4.40 22.42
C ASP A 139 -11.34 -4.96 22.53
N PRO A 140 -10.99 -5.64 23.64
CA PRO A 140 -9.66 -6.23 23.82
C PRO A 140 -9.37 -7.37 22.82
N ARG A 141 -10.38 -7.84 22.09
CA ARG A 141 -10.22 -8.87 21.05
C ARG A 141 -9.66 -8.28 19.76
N VAL A 142 -9.77 -6.98 19.51
CA VAL A 142 -9.30 -6.35 18.27
C VAL A 142 -7.80 -6.10 18.36
N ALA A 143 -7.03 -6.65 17.42
CA ALA A 143 -5.60 -6.42 17.28
C ALA A 143 -5.27 -5.98 15.85
N ILE A 144 -4.34 -5.03 15.73
CA ILE A 144 -3.80 -4.59 14.45
C ILE A 144 -2.40 -5.18 14.25
N VAL A 145 -2.18 -5.70 13.05
CA VAL A 145 -0.87 -6.13 12.56
C VAL A 145 -0.45 -5.17 11.46
N VAL A 146 0.62 -4.42 11.71
CA VAL A 146 1.25 -3.54 10.73
C VAL A 146 2.47 -4.25 10.17
N VAL A 147 2.59 -4.29 8.85
CA VAL A 147 3.75 -4.87 8.18
C VAL A 147 4.58 -3.77 7.53
N GLU A 148 5.84 -3.73 7.92
CA GLU A 148 6.87 -2.94 7.27
C GLU A 148 7.52 -3.78 6.16
N ALA A 149 7.23 -3.44 4.91
CA ALA A 149 7.78 -4.10 3.75
C ALA A 149 9.29 -3.79 3.62
N LYS A 150 10.07 -4.85 3.39
CA LYS A 150 11.52 -4.78 3.13
C LYS A 150 11.83 -5.09 1.66
N SER A 151 11.11 -6.00 1.04
CA SER A 151 11.19 -6.21 -0.40
C SER A 151 9.85 -6.64 -0.95
N ALA A 152 9.63 -6.36 -2.24
CA ALA A 152 8.45 -6.83 -2.94
C ALA A 152 8.83 -7.34 -4.32
N HIS A 153 8.28 -8.50 -4.66
CA HIS A 153 8.31 -9.07 -5.98
C HIS A 153 6.87 -9.18 -6.48
N TYR A 154 6.62 -8.78 -7.71
CA TYR A 154 5.30 -8.95 -8.30
C TYR A 154 5.38 -9.27 -9.78
N SER A 155 4.34 -9.91 -10.29
CA SER A 155 4.11 -10.12 -11.71
C SER A 155 2.84 -9.41 -12.11
N LYS A 156 2.98 -8.47 -13.05
CA LYS A 156 1.87 -7.74 -13.67
C LYS A 156 1.63 -8.29 -15.07
N VAL A 157 0.36 -8.41 -15.45
CA VAL A 157 -0.02 -8.89 -16.78
C VAL A 157 -0.84 -7.81 -17.48
N ASP A 158 -0.35 -7.33 -18.62
CA ASP A 158 -1.01 -6.21 -19.31
C ASP A 158 -2.30 -6.64 -20.02
N SER A 159 -2.35 -7.84 -20.62
CA SER A 159 -3.58 -8.39 -21.21
C SER A 159 -3.50 -9.90 -21.48
N LEU A 160 -4.28 -10.70 -20.75
CA LEU A 160 -4.39 -12.16 -20.97
C LEU A 160 -5.18 -12.59 -22.20
N LEU A 161 -6.10 -11.75 -22.68
CA LEU A 161 -7.00 -12.09 -23.81
C LEU A 161 -6.56 -11.43 -25.12
N SER A 162 -5.31 -10.97 -25.20
CA SER A 162 -4.77 -10.43 -26.44
C SER A 162 -4.68 -11.56 -27.48
N PRO A 163 -5.12 -11.35 -28.74
CA PRO A 163 -4.96 -12.32 -29.81
C PRO A 163 -3.52 -12.83 -29.96
N HIS A 164 -2.51 -12.02 -29.61
CA HIS A 164 -1.11 -12.42 -29.68
C HIS A 164 -0.72 -13.41 -28.57
N VAL A 165 -1.20 -13.24 -27.34
CA VAL A 165 -0.93 -14.16 -26.21
C VAL A 165 -1.51 -15.55 -26.48
N LEU A 166 -2.73 -15.61 -27.03
CA LEU A 166 -3.35 -16.87 -27.44
C LEU A 166 -2.55 -17.54 -28.56
N TYR A 167 -2.10 -16.77 -29.56
CA TYR A 167 -1.25 -17.26 -30.63
C TYR A 167 0.06 -17.82 -30.09
N ASP A 168 0.72 -17.12 -29.17
CA ASP A 168 1.97 -17.51 -28.55
C ASP A 168 1.83 -18.80 -27.74
N LEU A 169 0.74 -18.95 -26.99
CA LEU A 169 0.43 -20.19 -26.26
C LEU A 169 0.27 -21.38 -27.22
N THR A 170 -0.55 -21.22 -28.28
CA THR A 170 -0.73 -22.29 -29.28
C THR A 170 0.56 -22.61 -30.01
N SER A 171 1.34 -21.60 -30.38
CA SER A 171 2.60 -21.78 -31.09
C SER A 171 3.64 -22.48 -30.22
N ALA A 172 3.75 -22.10 -28.94
CA ALA A 172 4.63 -22.75 -27.97
C ALA A 172 4.28 -24.23 -27.78
N ALA A 173 2.98 -24.55 -27.61
CA ALA A 173 2.50 -25.92 -27.46
C ALA A 173 2.82 -26.79 -28.69
N LEU A 174 2.67 -26.23 -29.90
CA LEU A 174 2.96 -26.93 -31.15
C LEU A 174 4.46 -27.06 -31.44
N THR A 175 5.27 -26.09 -31.02
CA THR A 175 6.70 -26.02 -31.34
C THR A 175 7.62 -26.52 -30.24
N ASN A 176 7.08 -26.90 -29.08
CA ASN A 176 7.82 -27.27 -27.88
C ASN A 176 8.86 -26.20 -27.48
N ARG A 177 8.49 -24.93 -27.63
CA ARG A 177 9.28 -23.75 -27.24
C ARG A 177 8.65 -23.09 -26.03
N ALA A 178 9.45 -22.33 -25.27
CA ALA A 178 8.93 -21.50 -24.19
C ALA A 178 7.98 -20.42 -24.75
N VAL A 179 6.90 -20.12 -24.03
CA VAL A 179 5.99 -19.03 -24.37
C VAL A 179 6.75 -17.71 -24.18
N PRO A 180 6.76 -16.82 -25.19
CA PRO A 180 7.25 -15.45 -25.01
C PRO A 180 6.52 -14.76 -23.86
N THR A 181 7.24 -14.29 -22.85
CA THR A 181 6.67 -13.58 -21.68
C THR A 181 6.57 -12.08 -21.90
N THR A 182 6.28 -11.63 -23.12
CA THR A 182 6.32 -10.21 -23.50
C THR A 182 5.29 -9.37 -22.75
N ASP A 183 4.15 -9.96 -22.37
CA ASP A 183 3.06 -9.29 -21.65
C ASP A 183 3.08 -9.58 -20.14
N VAL A 184 4.08 -10.34 -19.66
CA VAL A 184 4.24 -10.72 -18.24
C VAL A 184 5.45 -10.01 -17.67
N HIS A 185 5.18 -9.03 -16.81
CA HIS A 185 6.18 -8.14 -16.25
C HIS A 185 6.50 -8.52 -14.82
N THR A 186 7.60 -9.24 -14.62
CA THR A 186 8.14 -9.46 -13.26
C THR A 186 8.95 -8.25 -12.83
N ARG A 187 8.70 -7.79 -11.60
CA ARG A 187 9.32 -6.60 -11.03
C ARG A 187 9.78 -6.88 -9.60
N ALA A 188 10.86 -6.21 -9.22
CA ALA A 188 11.42 -6.27 -7.88
C ALA A 188 11.64 -4.86 -7.34
N LEU A 189 11.28 -4.67 -6.07
CA LEU A 189 11.51 -3.47 -5.29
C LEU A 189 12.48 -3.78 -4.14
N THR A 190 13.53 -2.96 -4.05
CA THR A 190 14.58 -3.09 -3.02
C THR A 190 14.14 -2.43 -1.71
N PRO A 191 14.78 -2.78 -0.58
CA PRO A 191 14.50 -2.14 0.70
C PRO A 191 14.64 -0.62 0.68
N GLY A 192 15.65 -0.10 -0.03
CA GLY A 192 15.85 1.35 -0.14
C GLY A 192 14.70 2.07 -0.86
N ALA A 193 14.19 1.48 -1.94
CA ALA A 193 13.07 2.03 -2.71
C ALA A 193 11.78 2.08 -1.88
N ILE A 194 11.45 0.99 -1.19
CA ILE A 194 10.25 0.89 -0.35
C ILE A 194 10.35 1.84 0.84
N HIS A 195 11.50 1.88 1.51
CA HIS A 195 11.70 2.78 2.64
C HIS A 195 11.59 4.26 2.25
N ALA A 196 12.20 4.66 1.12
CA ALA A 196 12.09 6.02 0.62
C ALA A 196 10.63 6.41 0.32
N ALA A 197 9.87 5.50 -0.29
CA ALA A 197 8.45 5.72 -0.56
C ALA A 197 7.62 5.94 0.71
N ARG A 198 7.89 5.16 1.76
CA ARG A 198 7.23 5.29 3.06
C ARG A 198 7.52 6.63 3.73
N VAL A 199 8.78 7.08 3.70
CA VAL A 199 9.20 8.37 4.27
C VAL A 199 8.54 9.53 3.53
N LEU A 200 8.45 9.45 2.19
CA LEU A 200 7.76 10.45 1.39
C LEU A 200 6.26 10.51 1.69
N ASP A 201 5.62 9.34 1.82
CA ASP A 201 4.19 9.24 2.16
C ASP A 201 3.88 9.83 3.55
N SER A 202 4.65 9.45 4.59
CA SER A 202 4.46 9.98 5.95
C SER A 202 4.73 11.49 6.04
N THR A 203 5.73 11.97 5.31
CA THR A 203 6.03 13.41 5.23
C THR A 203 4.88 14.16 4.55
N SER A 204 4.37 13.65 3.44
CA SER A 204 3.24 14.27 2.72
C SER A 204 1.98 14.36 3.58
N ALA A 205 1.71 13.33 4.39
CA ALA A 205 0.57 13.30 5.32
C ALA A 205 0.74 14.35 6.43
N SER A 206 1.91 14.40 7.08
CA SER A 206 2.17 15.37 8.15
C SER A 206 2.10 16.83 7.67
N LEU A 207 2.58 17.11 6.45
CA LEU A 207 2.48 18.43 5.84
C LEU A 207 1.03 18.82 5.54
N SER A 208 0.23 17.86 5.06
CA SER A 208 -1.19 18.07 4.78
C SER A 208 -1.97 18.37 6.07
N GLU A 209 -1.69 17.62 7.14
CA GLU A 209 -2.31 17.85 8.44
C GLU A 209 -1.90 19.20 9.04
N LEU A 210 -0.63 19.57 8.92
CA LEU A 210 -0.14 20.88 9.35
C LEU A 210 -0.79 22.03 8.57
N ALA A 211 -0.98 21.88 7.26
CA ALA A 211 -1.67 22.85 6.43
C ALA A 211 -3.14 23.02 6.85
N LEU A 212 -3.84 21.92 7.11
CA LEU A 212 -5.21 21.94 7.65
C LEU A 212 -5.28 22.64 9.01
N ARG A 213 -4.38 22.30 9.94
CA ARG A 213 -4.32 22.93 11.28
C ARG A 213 -4.05 24.44 11.18
N ARG A 214 -3.18 24.87 10.26
CA ARG A 214 -2.92 26.29 10.01
C ARG A 214 -4.13 27.01 9.43
N ALA A 215 -4.82 26.40 8.46
CA ALA A 215 -6.05 26.98 7.88
C ALA A 215 -7.15 27.10 8.95
N ALA A 216 -7.33 26.09 9.79
CA ALA A 216 -8.28 26.13 10.90
C ALA A 216 -7.92 27.21 11.93
N ALA A 217 -6.64 27.34 12.31
CA ALA A 217 -6.19 28.38 13.23
C ALA A 217 -6.35 29.79 12.65
N GLN A 218 -6.11 29.97 11.35
CA GLN A 218 -6.36 31.25 10.66
C GLN A 218 -7.86 31.60 10.64
N ALA A 219 -8.73 30.63 10.38
CA ALA A 219 -10.18 30.81 10.43
C ALA A 219 -10.67 31.16 11.85
N GLN A 220 -10.14 30.50 12.88
CA GLN A 220 -10.45 30.81 14.28
C GLN A 220 -9.93 32.21 14.69
N ALA A 221 -8.75 32.61 14.23
CA ALA A 221 -8.22 33.97 14.45
C ALA A 221 -9.10 35.03 13.76
N ALA A 222 -9.56 34.77 12.53
CA ALA A 222 -10.49 35.66 11.82
C ALA A 222 -11.88 35.74 12.48
N ALA A 223 -12.32 34.68 13.16
CA ALA A 223 -13.57 34.66 13.93
C ALA A 223 -13.43 35.30 15.33
N GLY A 224 -12.26 35.22 15.96
CA GLY A 224 -11.97 35.80 17.27
C GLY A 224 -11.67 37.30 17.22
N ILE A 225 -11.19 37.81 16.08
CA ILE A 225 -11.14 39.24 15.78
C ILE A 225 -12.54 39.61 15.29
N GLY A 226 -13.42 40.00 16.21
CA GLY A 226 -14.79 40.41 15.89
C GLY A 226 -14.83 41.53 14.86
N ILE A 227 -14.92 41.17 13.58
CA ILE A 227 -15.33 42.08 12.51
C ILE A 227 -16.84 42.23 12.63
N ALA A 228 -17.23 43.25 13.38
CA ALA A 228 -18.53 43.88 13.26
C ALA A 228 -18.68 44.38 11.82
N GLY A 229 -19.24 43.55 10.95
CA GLY A 229 -19.47 43.85 9.55
C GLY A 229 -20.22 42.69 8.92
N GLY A 230 -21.54 42.80 8.89
CA GLY A 230 -22.41 41.78 8.32
C GLY A 230 -22.09 41.46 6.86
N ILE A 231 -22.40 40.22 6.48
CA ILE A 231 -22.31 39.63 5.14
C ILE A 231 -20.86 39.25 4.76
N GLY A 232 -20.49 37.98 5.00
CA GLY A 232 -19.24 37.43 4.47
C GLY A 232 -18.78 36.08 5.01
N VAL A 233 -19.41 35.53 6.05
CA VAL A 233 -18.93 34.28 6.69
C VAL A 233 -19.14 33.05 5.80
N HIS A 234 -20.25 32.99 5.06
CA HIS A 234 -20.53 31.88 4.11
C HIS A 234 -19.66 31.95 2.84
N GLU A 235 -19.26 33.14 2.41
CA GLU A 235 -18.47 33.34 1.20
C GLU A 235 -16.97 33.12 1.46
N ALA A 236 -16.46 33.54 2.62
CA ALA A 236 -15.07 33.26 3.04
C ALA A 236 -14.82 31.76 3.31
N ALA A 237 -15.79 31.06 3.91
CA ALA A 237 -15.72 29.61 4.11
C ALA A 237 -15.78 28.86 2.77
N SER A 238 -16.66 29.27 1.85
CA SER A 238 -16.75 28.67 0.50
C SER A 238 -15.50 28.91 -0.34
N GLN A 239 -14.92 30.12 -0.31
CA GLN A 239 -13.68 30.45 -1.01
C GLN A 239 -12.47 29.70 -0.44
N THR A 240 -12.43 29.47 0.88
CA THR A 240 -11.35 28.69 1.51
C THR A 240 -11.48 27.20 1.19
N THR A 241 -12.70 26.64 1.19
CA THR A 241 -12.93 25.25 0.73
C THR A 241 -12.61 25.08 -0.76
N HIS A 242 -12.95 26.07 -1.60
CA HIS A 242 -12.58 26.05 -3.03
C HIS A 242 -11.08 26.22 -3.27
N ALA A 243 -10.38 27.07 -2.51
CA ALA A 243 -8.94 27.28 -2.62
C ALA A 243 -8.15 26.05 -2.14
N VAL A 244 -8.59 25.40 -1.05
CA VAL A 244 -7.99 24.14 -0.56
C VAL A 244 -8.21 23.01 -1.57
N ARG A 245 -9.37 22.96 -2.24
CA ARG A 245 -9.67 21.97 -3.29
C ARG A 245 -8.91 22.26 -4.60
N ALA A 246 -8.60 23.52 -4.90
CA ALA A 246 -7.81 23.93 -6.07
C ALA A 246 -6.29 23.80 -5.85
N ALA A 247 -5.82 23.95 -4.61
CA ALA A 247 -4.42 23.78 -4.24
C ALA A 247 -4.03 22.30 -3.98
N GLY A 248 -5.01 21.46 -3.64
CA GLY A 248 -4.82 20.03 -3.48
C GLY A 248 -4.71 19.30 -4.83
N ILE A 249 -3.69 18.45 -4.93
CA ILE A 249 -3.50 17.32 -5.86
C ILE A 249 -2.51 17.54 -7.03
N GLY A 250 -2.26 18.76 -7.52
CA GLY A 250 -1.47 18.94 -8.76
C GLY A 250 0.00 19.38 -8.62
N ALA A 251 0.26 20.47 -7.88
CA ALA A 251 1.47 21.28 -8.09
C ALA A 251 2.56 21.06 -7.04
N VAL A 252 2.18 20.78 -5.78
CA VAL A 252 3.16 20.66 -4.67
C VAL A 252 3.94 19.34 -4.75
N GLY A 253 3.34 18.27 -5.27
CA GLY A 253 3.99 16.97 -5.45
C GLY A 253 5.17 17.01 -6.44
N LYS A 254 4.99 17.67 -7.60
CA LYS A 254 6.03 17.74 -8.64
C LYS A 254 7.24 18.58 -8.23
N GLN A 255 7.03 19.61 -7.43
CA GLN A 255 8.09 20.52 -6.99
C GLN A 255 8.92 19.89 -5.85
N ALA A 256 8.28 19.18 -4.93
CA ALA A 256 8.95 18.39 -3.90
C ALA A 256 9.71 17.18 -4.48
N GLU A 257 9.18 16.54 -5.53
CA GLU A 257 9.85 15.44 -6.24
C GLU A 257 11.12 15.94 -6.96
N GLN A 258 11.06 17.08 -7.65
CA GLN A 258 12.23 17.68 -8.33
C GLN A 258 13.31 18.18 -7.37
N GLU A 259 12.96 18.82 -6.25
CA GLU A 259 13.93 19.33 -5.28
C GLU A 259 14.59 18.19 -4.47
N THR A 260 13.87 17.10 -4.22
CA THR A 260 14.42 15.93 -3.52
C THR A 260 15.33 15.12 -4.45
N MET A 261 14.99 14.98 -5.73
CA MET A 261 15.86 14.35 -6.74
C MET A 261 17.15 15.15 -7.00
N ALA A 262 17.09 16.49 -6.97
CA ALA A 262 18.27 17.35 -7.10
C ALA A 262 19.20 17.29 -5.87
N ARG A 263 18.65 17.09 -4.67
CA ARG A 263 19.43 16.96 -3.42
C ARG A 263 20.00 15.56 -3.17
N ALA A 264 19.47 14.53 -3.84
CA ALA A 264 19.91 13.15 -3.69
C ALA A 264 21.18 12.78 -4.49
N GLY A 265 21.77 13.72 -5.26
CA GLY A 265 23.12 13.55 -5.82
C GLY A 265 23.32 12.30 -6.68
N VAL A 266 22.37 11.95 -7.54
CA VAL A 266 22.60 10.97 -8.61
C VAL A 266 23.15 11.75 -9.81
N HIS A 267 24.47 11.82 -9.92
CA HIS A 267 25.13 12.27 -11.13
C HIS A 267 24.80 11.27 -12.25
N ALA A 268 24.08 11.74 -13.27
CA ALA A 268 24.14 11.14 -14.58
C ALA A 268 25.57 11.32 -15.10
N GLY A 269 26.37 10.25 -15.01
CA GLY A 269 27.65 10.16 -15.69
C GLY A 269 27.42 9.63 -17.10
N GLU A 270 27.63 10.50 -18.07
CA GLU A 270 27.93 10.15 -19.46
C GLU A 270 29.27 9.39 -19.51
N GLU A 271 29.25 8.15 -20.02
CA GLU A 271 30.13 7.57 -21.07
C GLU A 271 29.71 6.12 -21.37
#